data_AF-A0A6N9SHE6-F1
#
_entry.id   AF-A0A6N9SHE6-F1
#
_cell.length_a   1.000
_cell.length_b   1.000
_cell.length_c   1.000
_cell.angle_alpha   90.00
_cell.angle_beta   90.00
_cell.angle_gamma   90.00
#
_symmetry.space_group_name_H-M   'P 1'
#
loop_
_entity.id
_entity.type
_entity.pdbx_description
1 polymer ?
#
loop_
_entity_poly.entity_id
_entity_poly.type
_entity_poly.pdbx_seq_one_letter_code
_entity_poly.pdbx_strand_id
1 'polypeptide(L)' 'QAENALLNGEADFIAIARAALYNPHWPWQAAAALGSSVSVPPQYLRSEPHGLKGTLQPNR' A
#
# COMPACT_ATOMS: atom_id res chain seq x y z
N GLN A 1 5.62 -3.39 10.60
CA GLN A 1 6.23 -4.72 10.83
C GLN A 1 6.81 -5.30 9.53
N ALA A 2 6.04 -5.39 8.44
CA ALA A 2 6.53 -5.94 7.16
C ALA A 2 7.80 -5.26 6.64
N GLU A 3 7.85 -3.92 6.67
CA GLU A 3 9.03 -3.15 6.24
C GLU A 3 10.32 -3.55 6.96
N ASN A 4 10.26 -3.74 8.29
CA ASN A 4 11.45 -4.12 9.08
C ASN A 4 11.93 -5.54 8.73
N ALA A 5 11.03 -6.48 8.42
CA ALA A 5 11.43 -7.83 8.02
C ALA A 5 12.18 -7.83 6.68
N LEU A 6 11.76 -6.96 5.74
CA LEU A 6 12.48 -6.74 4.48
C LEU A 6 13.85 -6.07 4.73
N LEU A 7 13.89 -4.99 5.52
CA LEU A 7 15.12 -4.24 5.81
C LEU A 7 16.17 -5.07 6.56
N ASN A 8 15.74 -5.99 7.42
CA ASN A 8 16.63 -6.87 8.19
C ASN A 8 17.09 -8.11 7.39
N GLY A 9 16.61 -8.30 6.16
CA GLY A 9 16.91 -9.48 5.35
C GLY A 9 16.27 -10.77 5.88
N GLU A 10 15.21 -10.66 6.69
CA GLU A 10 14.50 -11.82 7.25
C GLU A 10 13.56 -12.46 6.19
N ALA A 11 13.17 -11.70 5.16
CA ALA A 11 12.39 -12.18 4.03
C ALA A 11 12.55 -11.26 2.81
N ASP A 12 12.41 -11.82 1.60
CA ASP A 12 12.33 -11.04 0.35
C ASP A 12 10.87 -10.64 0.00
N PHE A 13 9.89 -11.38 0.54
CA PHE A 13 8.46 -11.16 0.33
C PHE A 13 7.65 -11.45 1.59
N ILE A 14 6.58 -10.67 1.79
CA ILE A 14 5.64 -10.84 2.89
C ILE A 14 4.24 -11.18 2.35
N ALA A 15 3.78 -12.41 2.61
CA ALA A 15 2.42 -12.82 2.29
C ALA A 15 1.43 -12.36 3.38
N ILE A 16 0.35 -11.70 2.97
CA ILE A 16 -0.68 -11.15 3.88
C ILE A 16 -2.01 -11.85 3.64
N ALA A 17 -2.56 -12.48 4.69
CA ALA A 17 -3.84 -13.20 4.61
C ALA A 17 -4.99 -12.40 5.24
N ARG A 18 -5.20 -12.50 6.56
CA ARG A 18 -6.37 -11.94 7.25
C ARG A 18 -6.51 -10.41 7.10
N ALA A 19 -5.39 -9.69 7.05
CA ALA A 19 -5.45 -8.23 6.88
C ALA A 19 -5.98 -7.82 5.49
N ALA A 20 -5.67 -8.59 4.45
CA ALA A 20 -6.21 -8.37 3.11
C ALA A 20 -7.70 -8.74 3.02
N LEU A 21 -8.15 -9.77 3.77
CA LEU A 21 -9.57 -10.11 3.89
C LEU A 21 -10.37 -9.02 4.63
N TYR A 22 -9.79 -8.47 5.70
CA TYR A 22 -10.43 -7.42 6.49
C TYR A 22 -10.46 -6.08 5.75
N ASN A 23 -9.40 -5.74 5.01
CA ASN A 23 -9.31 -4.53 4.21
C ASN A 23 -8.68 -4.84 2.83
N PRO A 24 -9.46 -4.89 1.75
CA PRO A 24 -8.93 -5.14 0.42
C PRO A 24 -8.03 -4.00 -0.10
N HIS A 25 -8.16 -2.79 0.45
CA HIS A 25 -7.31 -1.63 0.14
C HIS A 25 -6.12 -1.49 1.10
N TRP A 26 -5.78 -2.54 1.86
CA TRP A 26 -4.62 -2.56 2.75
C TRP A 26 -3.33 -2.03 2.09
N PRO A 27 -3.00 -2.37 0.82
CA PRO A 27 -1.79 -1.84 0.17
C PRO A 27 -1.76 -0.31 0.06
N TRP A 28 -2.92 0.35 -0.04
CA TRP A 28 -2.99 1.80 -0.14
C TRP A 28 -2.68 2.45 1.19
N GLN A 29 -3.20 1.86 2.27
CA GLN A 29 -2.89 2.29 3.64
C GLN A 29 -1.42 2.06 3.97
N ALA A 30 -0.84 0.95 3.51
CA ALA A 30 0.59 0.68 3.67
C ALA A 30 1.44 1.71 2.91
N ALA A 31 1.10 2.02 1.66
CA ALA A 31 1.79 3.04 0.87
C ALA A 31 1.71 4.42 1.55
N ALA A 32 0.52 4.83 2.00
CA ALA A 32 0.32 6.07 2.76
C ALA A 32 1.18 6.12 4.03
N ALA A 33 1.19 5.05 4.82
CA ALA A 33 1.93 4.98 6.09
C ALA A 33 3.45 4.98 5.90
N LEU A 34 3.93 4.47 4.76
CA LEU A 34 5.36 4.38 4.42
C LEU A 34 5.84 5.57 3.55
N GLY A 35 4.96 6.52 3.21
CA GLY A 35 5.30 7.61 2.30
C GLY A 35 5.62 7.14 0.87
N SER A 36 5.11 5.97 0.48
CA SER A 36 5.30 5.36 -0.83
C SER A 36 4.06 5.54 -1.71
N SER A 37 4.12 5.03 -2.95
CA SER A 37 3.03 5.11 -3.92
C SER A 37 2.61 3.73 -4.42
N VAL A 38 1.35 3.60 -4.81
CA VAL A 38 0.76 2.36 -5.33
C VAL A 38 -0.02 2.63 -6.61
N SER A 39 0.12 1.73 -7.58
CA SER A 39 -0.61 1.80 -8.84
C SER A 39 -2.03 1.26 -8.68
N VAL A 40 -3.02 2.02 -9.14
CA VAL A 40 -4.46 1.73 -8.98
C VAL A 40 -5.26 2.05 -10.26
N PRO A 41 -6.41 1.38 -10.47
CA PRO A 41 -7.38 1.77 -11.49
C PRO A 41 -7.73 3.28 -11.43
N PRO A 42 -7.83 4.00 -12.57
CA PRO A 42 -8.07 5.44 -12.59
C PRO A 42 -9.34 5.88 -11.84
N GLN A 43 -10.32 4.98 -11.76
CA GLN A 43 -11.59 5.17 -11.04
C GLN A 43 -11.38 5.47 -9.54
N TYR A 44 -10.25 5.04 -8.96
CA TYR A 44 -9.95 5.20 -7.54
C TYR A 44 -9.02 6.38 -7.21
N LEU A 45 -8.57 7.16 -8.20
CA LEU A 45 -7.67 8.30 -7.95
C LEU A 45 -8.31 9.36 -7.03
N ARG A 46 -9.64 9.44 -7.01
CA ARG A 46 -10.37 10.38 -6.15
C ARG A 46 -10.58 9.89 -4.72
N SER A 47 -10.26 8.64 -4.42
CA SER A 47 -10.32 8.10 -3.05
C SER A 47 -9.01 8.25 -2.28
N GLU A 48 -8.07 9.05 -2.81
CA GLU A 48 -6.82 9.32 -2.12
C GLU A 48 -7.05 10.07 -0.79
N PRO A 49 -6.39 9.66 0.32
CA PRO A 49 -6.55 10.32 1.61
C PRO A 49 -6.14 11.80 1.57
N HIS A 50 -6.90 12.63 2.29
CA HIS A 50 -6.59 14.06 2.39
C HIS A 50 -5.22 14.27 3.05
N GLY A 51 -4.37 15.11 2.44
CA GLY A 51 -3.02 15.39 2.91
C GLY A 51 -1.93 14.39 2.47
N LEU A 52 -2.30 13.31 1.79
CA LEU A 52 -1.36 12.28 1.29
C LEU A 52 -1.42 12.20 -0.23
N LYS A 53 -1.26 13.35 -0.89
CA LYS A 53 -1.30 13.41 -2.36
C LYS A 53 -0.09 12.70 -2.97
N GLY A 54 -0.33 11.89 -4.00
CA GLY A 54 0.70 11.13 -4.71
C GLY A 54 0.86 9.69 -4.23
N THR A 55 0.09 9.26 -3.22
CA THR A 55 0.02 7.86 -2.80
C THR A 55 -0.65 6.98 -3.86
N LEU A 56 -1.69 7.47 -4.54
CA LEU A 56 -2.38 6.71 -5.59
C LEU A 56 -1.94 7.16 -6.98
N GLN A 57 -1.40 6.22 -7.78
CA GLN A 57 -0.94 6.48 -9.14
C GLN A 57 -1.78 5.67 -10.15
N PRO A 58 -2.12 6.21 -11.33
CA PRO A 58 -2.89 5.47 -12.33
C PRO A 58 -2.13 4.25 -12.86
N ASN A 59 -2.85 3.15 -13.12
CA ASN A 59 -2.31 1.96 -13.76
C ASN A 59 -2.45 2.01 -15.30
N ARG A 60 -1.67 2.89 -15.94
CA ARG A 60 -1.62 3.11 -17.40
C ARG A 60 -2.86 3.76 -18.02
#